data_AF-A0A7L0XXS1-F1
#
_entry.id   AF-A0A7L0XXS1-F1
#
_cell.length_a   1.000
_cell.length_b   1.000
_cell.length_c   1.000
_cell.angle_alpha   90.00
_cell.angle_beta   90.00
_cell.angle_gamma   90.00
#
_symmetry.space_group_name_H-M   'P 1'
#
loop_
_entity.id
_entity.type
_entity.pdbx_description
1 polymer ?
#
loop_
_entity_poly.entity_id
_entity_poly.type
_entity_poly.pdbx_seq_one_letter_code
_entity_poly.pdbx_strand_id
1 'polypeptide(L)'
;MRAVSADGQAMTVQEVLDWLQRTHGWTVTMLLHGNTMLYNKGDSEETRAQQQAQRLSEILEDAGMPQQQDLELYYVCEEEDAEEDKRPPLLCSLP
;
A
#
# COMPACT_ATOMS: atom_id res chain seq x y z
N MET A 1 7.48 2.67 -8.57
CA MET A 1 8.43 3.05 -7.51
C MET A 1 9.14 1.80 -7.01
N ARG A 2 10.34 1.92 -6.43
CA ARG A 2 10.97 0.79 -5.71
C ARG A 2 10.45 0.77 -4.28
N ALA A 3 9.74 -0.29 -3.91
CA ALA A 3 9.19 -0.50 -2.57
C ALA A 3 10.23 -1.18 -1.67
N VAL A 4 11.39 -0.53 -1.55
CA VAL A 4 12.53 -1.00 -0.78
C VAL A 4 12.80 -0.02 0.36
N SER A 5 12.72 -0.51 1.60
CA SER A 5 13.03 0.24 2.82
C SER A 5 14.53 0.58 2.91
N ALA A 6 14.89 1.44 3.86
CA ALA A 6 16.28 1.83 4.08
C ALA A 6 17.21 0.65 4.43
N ASP A 7 16.65 -0.40 5.04
CA ASP A 7 17.32 -1.67 5.36
C ASP A 7 17.46 -2.63 4.17
N GLY A 8 16.99 -2.25 2.98
CA GLY A 8 17.10 -3.06 1.76
C GLY A 8 16.03 -4.13 1.61
N GLN A 9 15.05 -4.18 2.50
CA GLN A 9 13.94 -5.13 2.45
C GLN A 9 12.67 -4.47 1.91
N ALA A 10 11.58 -5.24 1.76
CA ALA A 10 10.31 -4.71 1.28
C ALA A 10 9.72 -3.66 2.24
N MET A 11 9.19 -2.59 1.68
CA MET A 11 8.47 -1.57 2.43
C MET A 11 7.29 -2.14 3.21
N THR A 12 7.06 -1.56 4.37
CA THR A 12 5.82 -1.71 5.13
C THR A 12 4.69 -0.93 4.48
N VAL A 13 3.45 -1.31 4.80
CA VAL A 13 2.26 -0.55 4.38
C VAL A 13 2.37 0.90 4.84
N GLN A 14 2.83 1.15 6.07
CA GLN A 14 3.04 2.50 6.56
C GLN A 14 4.01 3.31 5.69
N GLU A 15 5.17 2.73 5.31
CA GLU A 15 6.15 3.42 4.48
C GLU A 15 5.60 3.79 3.10
N VAL A 16 4.73 2.95 2.53
CA VAL A 16 4.03 3.26 1.27
C VAL A 16 3.08 4.43 1.44
N LEU A 17 2.29 4.45 2.52
CA LEU A 17 1.37 5.55 2.82
C LEU A 17 2.14 6.87 3.04
N ASP A 18 3.21 6.83 3.83
CA ASP A 18 4.14 7.95 4.04
C ASP A 18 4.73 8.43 2.71
N TRP A 19 5.15 7.51 1.83
CA TRP A 19 5.70 7.86 0.53
C TRP A 19 4.67 8.55 -0.37
N LEU A 20 3.43 8.05 -0.42
CA LEU A 20 2.33 8.67 -1.17
C LEU A 20 2.01 10.07 -0.65
N GLN A 21 1.99 10.25 0.67
CA GLN A 21 1.76 11.55 1.28
C GLN A 21 2.92 12.52 1.02
N ARG A 22 4.17 12.07 1.13
CA ARG A 22 5.35 12.94 0.91
C ARG A 22 5.56 13.30 -0.55
N THR A 23 5.28 12.37 -1.46
CA THR A 23 5.55 12.54 -2.90
C THR A 23 4.41 13.28 -3.59
N HIS A 24 3.17 12.98 -3.22
CA HIS A 24 1.98 13.49 -3.92
C HIS A 24 1.08 14.36 -3.04
N GLY A 25 1.32 14.44 -1.73
CA GLY A 25 0.44 15.15 -0.80
C GLY A 25 -0.85 14.38 -0.49
N TRP A 26 -0.97 13.13 -0.95
CA TRP A 26 -2.22 12.37 -0.87
C TRP A 26 -2.40 11.67 0.47
N THR A 27 -3.52 11.93 1.13
CA THR A 27 -3.94 11.18 2.32
C THR A 27 -4.74 9.96 1.87
N VAL A 28 -4.08 8.80 1.86
CA VAL A 28 -4.70 7.52 1.49
C VAL A 28 -5.59 7.02 2.63
N THR A 29 -6.84 6.72 2.31
CA THR A 29 -7.83 6.16 3.22
C THR A 29 -7.95 4.65 3.06
N MET A 30 -7.72 4.10 1.87
CA MET A 30 -7.73 2.66 1.62
C MET A 30 -6.60 2.27 0.66
N LEU A 31 -5.94 1.14 0.92
CA LEU A 31 -4.91 0.55 0.07
C LEU A 31 -5.23 -0.92 -0.16
N LEU A 32 -5.13 -1.38 -1.40
CA LEU A 32 -5.42 -2.75 -1.80
C LEU A 32 -4.48 -3.24 -2.90
N HIS A 33 -4.23 -4.55 -2.93
CA HIS A 33 -3.52 -5.25 -3.98
C HIS A 33 -4.47 -6.27 -4.63
N GLY A 34 -4.89 -6.04 -5.86
CA GLY A 34 -5.96 -6.83 -6.49
C GLY A 34 -7.22 -6.84 -5.62
N ASN A 35 -7.55 -7.98 -5.04
CA ASN A 35 -8.71 -8.16 -4.15
C ASN A 35 -8.35 -8.14 -2.65
N THR A 36 -7.05 -8.03 -2.31
CA THR A 36 -6.56 -8.08 -0.93
C THR A 36 -6.50 -6.67 -0.36
N MET A 37 -7.13 -6.44 0.80
CA MET A 37 -7.07 -5.15 1.51
C MET A 37 -5.78 -5.08 2.34
N LEU A 38 -4.93 -4.09 2.05
CA LEU A 38 -3.68 -3.86 2.76
C LEU A 38 -3.82 -2.84 3.89
N TYR A 39 -4.71 -1.87 3.70
CA TYR A 39 -4.96 -0.81 4.68
C TYR A 39 -6.37 -0.26 4.51
N ASN A 40 -7.03 0.02 5.63
CA ASN A 40 -8.26 0.79 5.64
C ASN A 40 -8.31 1.70 6.87
N LYS A 41 -8.43 3.00 6.65
CA LYS A 41 -8.54 4.02 7.70
C LYS A 41 -9.77 3.80 8.59
N GLY A 42 -10.82 3.18 8.05
CA GLY A 42 -12.06 2.86 8.76
C GLY A 42 -11.95 1.67 9.71
N ASP A 43 -10.86 0.90 9.68
CA ASP A 43 -10.61 -0.18 10.64
C ASP A 43 -10.26 0.37 12.03
N SER A 44 -10.45 -0.48 13.06
CA SER A 44 -10.04 -0.21 14.44
C SER A 44 -8.55 0.15 14.53
N GLU A 45 -8.18 0.95 15.53
CA GLU A 45 -6.77 1.34 15.74
C GLU A 45 -5.81 0.16 15.83
N GLU A 46 -6.19 -0.91 16.54
CA GLU A 46 -5.39 -2.13 16.68
C GLU A 46 -5.16 -2.82 15.33
N THR A 47 -6.23 -3.01 14.56
CA THR A 47 -6.16 -3.59 13.21
C THR A 47 -5.32 -2.72 12.28
N ARG A 48 -5.48 -1.41 12.36
CA ARG A 48 -4.74 -0.45 11.54
C ARG A 48 -3.25 -0.47 11.85
N ALA A 49 -2.89 -0.54 13.13
CA ALA A 49 -1.49 -0.64 13.55
C ALA A 49 -0.85 -1.95 13.04
N GLN A 50 -1.59 -3.06 13.09
CA GLN A 50 -1.13 -4.33 12.55
C GLN A 50 -0.92 -4.24 11.03
N GLN A 51 -1.93 -3.76 10.28
CA GLN A 51 -1.85 -3.56 8.83
C GLN A 51 -0.65 -2.68 8.44
N GLN A 52 -0.47 -1.55 9.13
CA GLN A 52 0.61 -0.60 8.88
C GLN A 52 2.00 -1.20 9.09
N ALA A 53 2.16 -2.08 10.09
CA ALA A 53 3.42 -2.74 10.41
C ALA A 53 3.75 -3.89 9.45
N GLN A 54 2.77 -4.44 8.73
CA GLN A 54 3.01 -5.54 7.81
C GLN A 54 3.80 -5.09 6.58
N ARG A 55 4.70 -5.97 6.14
CA ARG A 55 5.47 -5.78 4.92
C ARG A 55 4.70 -6.22 3.71
N LEU A 56 4.88 -5.49 2.60
CA LEU A 56 4.25 -5.84 1.33
C LEU A 56 4.60 -7.28 0.90
N SER A 57 5.84 -7.72 1.13
CA SER A 57 6.25 -9.09 0.83
C SER A 57 5.51 -10.13 1.68
N GLU A 58 5.36 -9.88 2.98
CA GLU A 58 4.68 -10.82 3.88
C GLU A 58 3.19 -10.95 3.55
N ILE A 59 2.55 -9.85 3.15
CA ILE A 59 1.13 -9.86 2.76
C ILE A 59 0.92 -10.69 1.48
N LEU A 60 1.87 -10.67 0.55
CA LEU A 60 1.82 -11.50 -0.65
C LEU A 60 1.99 -12.98 -0.33
N GLU A 61 2.93 -13.29 0.56
CA GLU A 61 3.19 -14.65 1.02
C GLU A 61 1.97 -15.22 1.75
N ASP A 62 1.33 -14.44 2.63
CA ASP A 62 0.10 -14.83 3.32
C ASP A 62 -1.09 -15.00 2.36
N ALA A 63 -1.19 -14.14 1.35
CA ALA A 63 -2.18 -14.25 0.29
C ALA A 63 -1.92 -15.43 -0.68
N GLY A 64 -0.83 -16.18 -0.50
CA GLY A 64 -0.44 -17.30 -1.36
C GLY A 64 -0.08 -16.87 -2.78
N MET A 65 0.25 -15.60 -2.96
CA MET A 65 0.68 -15.06 -4.25
C MET A 65 2.16 -15.40 -4.48
N PRO A 66 2.56 -15.73 -5.73
CA PRO A 66 3.97 -15.88 -6.03
C PRO A 66 4.69 -14.58 -5.68
N GLN A 67 5.94 -14.65 -5.21
CA GLN A 67 6.78 -13.46 -4.98
C GLN A 67 7.00 -12.75 -6.33
N GLN A 68 6.06 -11.89 -6.70
CA GLN A 68 6.13 -11.07 -7.88
C GLN A 68 7.09 -9.92 -7.58
N GLN A 69 8.01 -9.66 -8.51
CA GLN A 69 8.95 -8.54 -8.38
C GLN A 69 8.23 -7.19 -8.45
N ASP A 70 7.07 -7.13 -9.11
CA ASP A 70 6.25 -5.92 -9.23
C ASP A 70 4.86 -6.16 -8.63
N LEU A 71 4.45 -5.21 -7.80
CA LEU A 71 3.20 -5.22 -7.05
C LEU A 71 2.29 -4.08 -7.49
N GLU A 72 1.05 -4.37 -7.87
CA GLU A 72 0.10 -3.35 -8.36
C GLU A 72 -0.84 -2.89 -7.24
N LEU A 73 -0.55 -1.74 -6.64
CA LEU A 73 -1.32 -1.20 -5.52
C LEU A 73 -2.39 -0.20 -5.99
N TYR A 74 -3.62 -0.42 -5.56
CA TYR A 74 -4.74 0.49 -5.75
C TYR A 74 -5.00 1.25 -4.46
N TYR A 75 -5.33 2.53 -4.56
CA TYR A 75 -5.49 3.41 -3.40
C TYR A 75 -6.65 4.37 -3.56
N VAL A 76 -7.35 4.62 -2.46
CA VAL A 76 -8.40 5.64 -2.33
C VAL A 76 -7.86 6.74 -1.42
N CYS A 77 -8.12 8.00 -1.76
CA CYS A 77 -7.65 9.15 -0.98
C CYS A 77 -8.82 9.97 -0.45
N GLU A 78 -8.56 10.78 0.58
CA GLU A 78 -9.55 11.58 1.30
C GLU A 78 -10.16 12.73 0.47
N GLU A 79 -9.57 13.11 -0.67
CA GLU A 79 -10.10 14.16 -1.55
C GLU A 79 -11.23 13.65 -2.46
N GLU A 80 -12.43 14.15 -2.16
CA GLU A 80 -13.67 14.11 -2.91
C GLU A 80 -13.58 15.10 -4.10
N ASP A 81 -13.03 14.69 -5.27
CA ASP A 81 -13.35 15.30 -6.59
C ASP A 81 -12.66 14.63 -7.80
N ALA A 82 -11.63 13.80 -7.61
CA ALA A 82 -11.00 13.11 -8.74
C ALA A 82 -11.73 11.80 -9.01
N GLU A 83 -12.65 11.82 -9.99
CA GLU A 83 -13.23 10.68 -10.72
C GLU A 83 -12.64 9.34 -10.23
N GLU A 84 -13.35 8.68 -9.31
CA GLU A 84 -12.88 7.53 -8.49
C GLU A 84 -12.20 6.40 -9.27
N ASP A 85 -12.36 6.39 -10.60
CA ASP A 85 -11.89 5.37 -11.55
C ASP A 85 -10.64 5.74 -12.38
N LYS A 86 -10.03 6.93 -12.23
CA LYS A 86 -8.95 7.37 -13.15
C LYS A 86 -7.52 7.38 -12.60
N ARG A 87 -7.32 7.13 -11.31
CA ARG A 87 -5.96 7.13 -10.74
C ARG A 87 -5.21 5.87 -11.13
N PRO A 88 -4.01 5.98 -11.73
CA PRO A 88 -3.25 4.81 -12.12
C PRO A 88 -2.82 4.04 -10.87
N PRO A 89 -2.76 2.70 -10.95
CA PRO A 89 -2.24 1.88 -9.87
C PRO A 89 -0.78 2.24 -9.60
N LEU A 90 -0.41 2.18 -8.33
CA LEU A 90 0.96 2.36 -7.89
C LEU A 90 1.72 1.04 -8.09
N LEU A 91 2.61 1.03 -9.08
CA LEU A 91 3.52 -0.09 -9.31
C LEU A 91 4.68 -0.03 -8.32
N CYS A 92 4.79 -1.05 -7.48
CA CYS A 92 5.79 -1.21 -6.43
C CYS A 92 6.73 -2.37 -6.75
N SER A 93 7.97 -2.08 -7.13
CA SER A 93 8.96 -3.12 -7.36
C SER A 93 9.62 -3.52 -6.03
N LEU A 94 9.46 -4.78 -5.64
CA LEU A 94 10.04 -5.39 -4.44
C LEU A 94 11.53 -5.74 -4.66
N PRO A 95 12.33 -5.84 -3.59
CA PRO A 95 13.76 -6.15 -3.68
C PRO A 95 14.06 -7.58 -4.16
#